data_AF-A0A258D0X1-F1
#
_entry.id   AF-A0A258D0X1-F1
#
_cell.length_a   1.000
_cell.length_b   1.000
_cell.length_c   1.000
_cell.angle_alpha   90.00
_cell.angle_beta   90.00
_cell.angle_gamma   90.00
#
_symmetry.space_group_name_H-M   'P 1'
#
loop_
_entity.id
_entity.type
_entity.pdbx_description
1 polymer ?
#
loop_
_entity_poly.entity_id
_entity_poly.type
_entity_poly.pdbx_seq_one_letter_code
_entity_poly.pdbx_strand_id
1 'polypeptide(L)'
;MIEHSGDFAKRLGELCGELARGDYDHIDSLFAMTVAADAPPVIQELAEAFGSMAVQIEAREYRLSEMLAELKEANRRLEEAHRSVTTENLTLRGEVQRLSIEIDQTRKEREVSEIVETDYFRTLQERARQMRQRHGS
;
A
#
# COMPACT_ATOMS: atom_id res chain seq x y z
N MET A 1 21.17 -60.82 3.98
CA MET A 1 21.15 -59.55 4.73
C MET A 1 21.38 -58.31 3.85
N ILE A 2 21.53 -58.43 2.51
CA ILE A 2 21.82 -57.27 1.63
C ILE A 2 20.55 -56.71 0.95
N GLU A 3 19.45 -57.46 0.88
CA GLU A 3 18.22 -57.03 0.18
C GLU A 3 17.44 -55.91 0.88
N HIS A 4 17.48 -55.81 2.22
CA HIS A 4 16.68 -54.82 2.95
C HIS A 4 17.22 -53.38 2.84
N SER A 5 18.53 -53.18 2.68
CA SER A 5 19.12 -51.83 2.55
C SER A 5 18.72 -51.10 1.25
N GLY A 6 18.47 -51.85 0.17
CA GLY A 6 18.06 -51.26 -1.12
C GLY A 6 16.66 -50.67 -1.09
N ASP A 7 15.78 -51.24 -0.26
CA ASP A 7 14.38 -50.81 -0.14
C ASP A 7 14.26 -49.49 0.63
N PHE A 8 15.04 -49.34 1.71
CA PHE A 8 15.10 -48.07 2.46
C PHE A 8 15.63 -46.90 1.63
N ALA A 9 16.67 -47.13 0.82
CA ALA A 9 17.22 -46.08 -0.03
C ALA A 9 16.22 -45.65 -1.13
N LYS A 10 15.50 -46.61 -1.72
CA LYS A 10 14.45 -46.32 -2.71
C LYS A 10 13.32 -45.50 -2.09
N ARG A 11 12.83 -45.92 -0.91
CA ARG A 11 11.78 -45.22 -0.18
C ARG A 11 12.20 -43.81 0.22
N LEU A 12 13.43 -43.61 0.71
CA LEU A 12 13.95 -42.28 1.00
C LEU A 12 13.98 -41.40 -0.26
N GLY A 13 14.41 -41.96 -1.39
CA GLY A 13 14.43 -41.25 -2.67
C GLY A 13 13.03 -40.82 -3.15
N GLU A 14 12.02 -41.68 -2.98
CA GLU A 14 10.62 -41.36 -3.29
C GLU A 14 10.11 -40.20 -2.41
N LEU A 15 10.34 -40.27 -1.10
CA LEU A 15 9.97 -39.22 -0.15
C LEU A 15 10.69 -37.89 -0.45
N CYS A 16 11.99 -37.93 -0.74
CA CYS A 16 12.74 -36.75 -1.15
C CYS A 16 12.18 -36.13 -2.45
N GLY A 17 11.71 -36.96 -3.37
CA GLY A 17 11.06 -36.51 -4.61
C GLY A 17 9.69 -35.87 -4.40
N GLU A 18 8.94 -36.30 -3.38
CA GLU A 18 7.70 -35.65 -2.93
C GLU A 18 8.01 -34.30 -2.27
N LEU A 19 8.93 -34.29 -1.31
CA LEU A 19 9.40 -33.07 -0.62
C LEU A 19 9.88 -31.99 -1.58
N ALA A 20 10.68 -32.37 -2.60
CA ALA A 20 11.17 -31.42 -3.59
C ALA A 20 10.06 -30.80 -4.47
N ARG A 21 8.91 -31.46 -4.59
CA ARG A 21 7.71 -30.94 -5.27
C ARG A 21 6.81 -30.13 -4.34
N GLY A 22 7.16 -30.01 -3.06
CA GLY A 22 6.34 -29.38 -2.03
C GLY A 22 5.17 -30.27 -1.57
N ASP A 23 5.26 -31.57 -1.80
CA ASP A 23 4.30 -32.54 -1.30
C ASP A 23 4.80 -33.10 0.03
N TYR A 24 4.03 -32.83 1.09
CA TYR A 24 4.39 -33.17 2.47
C TYR A 24 3.44 -34.23 3.07
N ASP A 25 2.53 -34.80 2.26
CA ASP A 25 1.46 -35.69 2.76
C ASP A 25 2.01 -36.94 3.45
N HIS A 26 3.18 -37.44 3.02
CA HIS A 26 3.82 -38.63 3.57
C HIS A 26 5.03 -38.34 4.46
N ILE A 27 5.20 -37.10 4.95
CA ILE A 27 6.35 -36.70 5.76
C ILE A 27 6.51 -37.55 7.05
N ASP A 28 5.41 -38.07 7.60
CA ASP A 28 5.44 -38.99 8.75
C ASP A 28 6.25 -40.27 8.46
N SER A 29 6.26 -40.72 7.21
CA SER A 29 7.09 -41.86 6.78
C SER A 29 8.58 -41.52 6.83
N LEU A 30 8.96 -40.28 6.57
CA LEU A 30 10.35 -39.82 6.68
C LEU A 30 10.78 -39.80 8.15
N PHE A 31 9.92 -39.31 9.05
CA PHE A 31 10.19 -39.33 10.49
C PHE A 31 10.26 -40.75 11.06
N ALA A 32 9.41 -41.66 10.60
CA ALA A 32 9.48 -43.07 11.02
C ALA A 32 10.82 -43.73 10.62
N MET A 33 11.46 -43.29 9.53
CA MET A 33 12.74 -43.83 9.06
C MET A 33 13.93 -43.40 9.94
N THR A 34 13.82 -42.33 10.72
CA THR A 34 14.91 -41.87 11.61
C THR A 34 15.16 -42.82 12.78
N VAL A 35 14.14 -43.60 13.16
CA VAL A 35 14.17 -44.54 14.30
C VAL A 35 14.03 -46.00 13.87
N ALA A 36 14.02 -46.29 12.57
CA ALA A 36 13.87 -47.63 12.03
C ALA A 36 15.13 -48.48 12.33
N ALA A 37 15.03 -49.41 13.28
CA ALA A 37 16.17 -50.18 13.81
C ALA A 37 16.89 -51.05 12.75
N ASP A 38 16.21 -51.38 11.67
CA ASP A 38 16.70 -52.14 10.52
C ASP A 38 17.22 -51.26 9.37
N ALA A 39 17.02 -49.95 9.44
CA ALA A 39 17.57 -49.01 8.48
C ALA A 39 19.08 -48.82 8.71
N PRO A 40 19.89 -48.78 7.64
CA PRO A 40 21.31 -48.44 7.77
C PRO A 40 21.50 -47.06 8.43
N PRO A 41 22.53 -46.88 9.28
CA PRO A 41 22.75 -45.61 9.99
C PRO A 41 22.80 -44.38 9.07
N VAL A 42 23.40 -44.51 7.88
CA VAL A 42 23.45 -43.42 6.88
C VAL A 42 22.07 -43.02 6.38
N ILE A 43 21.13 -43.96 6.28
CA ILE A 43 19.76 -43.66 5.85
C ILE A 43 18.99 -42.97 6.97
N GLN A 44 19.21 -43.37 8.23
CA GLN A 44 18.62 -42.69 9.39
C GLN A 44 19.11 -41.23 9.47
N GLU A 45 20.42 -41.00 9.31
CA GLU A 45 21.02 -39.65 9.32
C GLU A 45 20.47 -38.78 8.19
N LEU A 46 20.35 -39.33 6.98
CA LEU A 46 19.75 -38.61 5.85
C LEU A 46 18.26 -38.31 6.10
N ALA A 47 17.50 -39.28 6.59
CA ALA A 47 16.10 -39.08 6.94
C ALA A 47 15.92 -37.98 8.01
N GLU A 48 16.81 -37.94 9.00
CA GLU A 48 16.81 -36.90 10.04
C GLU A 48 17.15 -35.51 9.47
N ALA A 49 18.16 -35.43 8.60
CA ALA A 49 18.54 -34.18 7.94
C ALA A 49 17.40 -33.64 7.06
N PHE A 50 16.77 -34.51 6.26
CA PHE A 50 15.64 -34.13 5.40
C PHE A 50 14.39 -33.80 6.22
N GLY A 51 14.12 -34.53 7.31
CA GLY A 51 13.01 -34.23 8.22
C GLY A 51 13.17 -32.88 8.88
N SER A 52 14.37 -32.56 9.36
CA SER A 52 14.70 -31.24 9.91
C SER A 52 14.53 -30.13 8.86
N MET A 53 14.97 -30.36 7.63
CA MET A 53 14.83 -29.42 6.53
C MET A 53 13.35 -29.16 6.20
N ALA A 54 12.53 -30.20 6.15
CA ALA A 54 11.11 -30.09 5.87
C ALA A 54 10.37 -29.23 6.92
N VAL A 55 10.66 -29.44 8.21
CA VAL A 55 10.11 -28.59 9.30
C VAL A 55 10.57 -27.13 9.14
N GLN A 56 11.82 -26.89 8.77
CA GLN A 56 12.33 -25.53 8.55
C GLN A 56 11.67 -24.85 7.35
N ILE A 57 11.40 -25.59 6.27
CA ILE A 57 10.69 -25.08 5.10
C ILE A 57 9.26 -24.70 5.50
N GLU A 58 8.54 -25.57 6.18
CA GLU A 58 7.17 -25.30 6.66
C GLU A 58 7.13 -24.04 7.55
N ALA A 59 8.06 -23.93 8.51
CA ALA A 59 8.16 -22.76 9.38
C ALA A 59 8.47 -21.47 8.61
N ARG A 60 9.25 -21.56 7.52
CA ARG A 60 9.53 -20.42 6.64
C ARG A 60 8.30 -20.06 5.81
N GLU A 61 7.57 -21.02 5.28
CA GLU A 61 6.36 -20.79 4.48
C GLU A 61 5.24 -20.18 5.32
N TYR A 62 5.06 -20.65 6.55
CA TYR A 62 4.15 -20.04 7.51
C TYR A 62 4.51 -18.57 7.77
N ARG A 63 5.79 -18.30 8.06
CA ARG A 63 6.28 -16.93 8.29
C ARG A 63 6.10 -16.03 7.07
N LEU A 64 6.37 -16.54 5.86
CA LEU A 64 6.17 -15.78 4.63
C LEU A 64 4.69 -15.46 4.41
N SER A 65 3.80 -16.41 4.71
CA SER A 65 2.35 -16.21 4.63
C SER A 65 1.87 -15.14 5.62
N GLU A 66 2.39 -15.15 6.84
CA GLU A 66 2.13 -14.12 7.86
C GLU A 66 2.63 -12.74 7.41
N MET A 67 3.89 -12.64 6.95
CA MET A 67 4.46 -11.40 6.43
C MET A 67 3.68 -10.85 5.22
N LEU A 68 3.20 -11.72 4.33
CA LEU A 68 2.35 -11.34 3.21
C LEU A 68 1.02 -10.77 3.69
N ALA A 69 0.42 -11.34 4.73
CA ALA A 69 -0.81 -10.83 5.32
C ALA A 69 -0.59 -9.44 5.95
N GLU A 70 0.49 -9.27 6.71
CA GLU A 70 0.87 -7.98 7.30
C GLU A 70 1.12 -6.91 6.22
N LEU A 71 1.86 -7.25 5.17
CA LEU A 71 2.16 -6.33 4.07
C LEU A 71 0.89 -5.89 3.33
N LYS A 72 -0.05 -6.81 3.09
CA LYS A 72 -1.34 -6.48 2.47
C LYS A 72 -2.15 -5.51 3.34
N GLU A 73 -2.19 -5.75 4.64
CA GLU A 73 -2.91 -4.88 5.57
C GLU A 73 -2.24 -3.50 5.69
N ALA A 74 -0.91 -3.44 5.74
CA ALA A 74 -0.17 -2.19 5.73
C ALA A 74 -0.43 -1.37 4.44
N ASN A 75 -0.42 -2.02 3.28
CA ASN A 75 -0.74 -1.37 2.01
C ASN A 75 -2.17 -0.82 2.00
N ARG A 76 -3.16 -1.60 2.48
CA ARG A 76 -4.55 -1.14 2.58
C ARG A 76 -4.66 0.14 3.43
N ARG A 77 -4.01 0.17 4.60
CA ARG A 77 -4.00 1.36 5.47
C ARG A 77 -3.33 2.55 4.80
N LEU A 78 -2.24 2.32 4.08
CA LEU A 78 -1.53 3.37 3.36
C LEU A 78 -2.39 3.97 2.25
N GLU A 79 -3.07 3.13 1.48
CA GLU A 79 -3.99 3.58 0.42
C GLU A 79 -5.15 4.40 1.00
N GLU A 80 -5.72 3.98 2.13
CA GLU A 80 -6.78 4.71 2.84
C GLU A 80 -6.29 6.06 3.34
N ALA A 81 -5.14 6.10 4.00
CA ALA A 81 -4.54 7.34 4.46
C ALA A 81 -4.22 8.28 3.30
N HIS A 82 -3.62 7.77 2.21
CA HIS A 82 -3.32 8.55 1.02
C HIS A 82 -4.60 9.14 0.39
N ARG A 83 -5.67 8.35 0.30
CA ARG A 83 -6.96 8.81 -0.21
C ARG A 83 -7.53 9.93 0.66
N SER A 84 -7.52 9.75 1.97
CA SER A 84 -7.99 10.76 2.93
C SER A 84 -7.23 12.08 2.78
N VAL A 85 -5.90 12.01 2.81
CA VAL A 85 -5.03 13.20 2.64
C VAL A 85 -5.26 13.87 1.30
N THR A 86 -5.40 13.10 0.22
CA THR A 86 -5.66 13.66 -1.12
C THR A 86 -6.99 14.40 -1.16
N THR A 87 -8.04 13.80 -0.60
CA THR A 87 -9.38 14.43 -0.55
C THR A 87 -9.38 15.71 0.29
N GLU A 88 -8.73 15.69 1.45
CA GLU A 88 -8.59 16.86 2.31
C GLU A 88 -7.79 17.96 1.63
N ASN A 89 -6.68 17.62 0.96
CA ASN A 89 -5.87 18.60 0.24
C ASN A 89 -6.63 19.27 -0.91
N LEU A 90 -7.44 18.50 -1.65
CA LEU A 90 -8.29 19.05 -2.70
C LEU A 90 -9.32 20.03 -2.14
N THR A 91 -9.98 19.66 -1.03
CA THR A 91 -10.96 20.52 -0.34
C THR A 91 -10.29 21.81 0.13
N LEU A 92 -9.18 21.71 0.87
CA LEU A 92 -8.46 22.86 1.40
C LEU A 92 -7.96 23.79 0.30
N ARG A 93 -7.47 23.26 -0.83
CA ARG A 93 -7.08 24.08 -1.99
C ARG A 93 -8.26 24.86 -2.55
N GLY A 94 -9.44 24.24 -2.63
CA GLY A 94 -10.66 24.90 -3.07
C GLY A 94 -11.10 26.02 -2.11
N GLU A 95 -11.00 25.79 -0.81
CA GLU A 95 -11.31 26.80 0.21
C GLU A 95 -10.34 27.98 0.16
N VAL A 96 -9.02 27.71 0.07
CA VAL A 96 -8.00 28.75 -0.08
C VAL A 96 -8.23 29.57 -1.34
N GLN A 97 -8.57 28.93 -2.47
CA GLN A 97 -8.84 29.64 -3.72
C GLN A 97 -10.09 30.53 -3.59
N ARG A 98 -11.15 30.04 -2.95
CA ARG A 98 -12.36 30.83 -2.70
C ARG A 98 -12.08 32.05 -1.83
N LEU A 99 -11.37 31.85 -0.73
CA LEU A 99 -10.99 32.93 0.19
C LEU A 99 -10.11 33.97 -0.50
N SER A 100 -9.17 33.54 -1.36
CA SER A 100 -8.35 34.47 -2.15
C SER A 100 -9.21 35.35 -3.06
N ILE A 101 -10.19 34.77 -3.76
CA ILE A 101 -11.11 35.51 -4.63
C ILE A 101 -11.95 36.52 -3.82
N GLU A 102 -12.47 36.10 -2.67
CA GLU A 102 -13.28 36.95 -1.79
C GLU A 102 -12.47 38.15 -1.24
N ILE A 103 -11.22 37.90 -0.81
CA ILE A 103 -10.32 38.95 -0.35
C ILE A 103 -10.03 39.94 -1.48
N ASP A 104 -9.76 39.46 -2.69
CA ASP A 104 -9.50 40.31 -3.85
C ASP A 104 -10.71 41.15 -4.25
N GLN A 105 -11.93 40.58 -4.21
CA GLN A 105 -13.17 41.33 -4.46
C GLN A 105 -13.40 42.41 -3.40
N THR A 106 -13.23 42.07 -2.12
CA THR A 106 -13.38 43.02 -1.01
C THR A 106 -12.40 44.18 -1.13
N ARG A 107 -11.14 43.92 -1.55
CA ARG A 107 -10.15 44.98 -1.80
C ARG A 107 -10.56 45.88 -2.96
N LYS A 108 -11.00 45.30 -4.09
CA LYS A 108 -11.49 46.07 -5.24
C LYS A 108 -12.68 46.95 -4.88
N GLU A 109 -13.64 46.44 -4.12
CA GLU A 109 -14.81 47.21 -3.68
C GLU A 109 -14.41 48.42 -2.82
N ARG A 110 -13.45 48.23 -1.89
CA ARG A 110 -12.91 49.34 -1.09
C ARG A 110 -12.20 50.38 -1.95
N GLU A 111 -11.34 49.96 -2.87
CA GLU A 111 -10.64 50.86 -3.80
C GLU A 111 -11.63 51.66 -4.66
N VAL A 112 -12.69 51.01 -5.17
CA VAL A 112 -13.74 51.70 -5.93
C VAL A 112 -14.50 52.70 -5.05
N SER A 113 -14.85 52.33 -3.81
CA SER A 113 -15.53 53.23 -2.87
C SER A 113 -14.69 54.47 -2.57
N GLU A 114 -13.39 54.29 -2.30
CA GLU A 114 -12.46 55.40 -2.06
C GLU A 114 -12.41 56.35 -3.26
N ILE A 115 -12.34 55.83 -4.49
CA ILE A 115 -12.37 56.65 -5.72
C ILE A 115 -13.71 57.39 -5.87
N VAL A 116 -14.84 56.72 -5.63
CA VAL A 116 -16.18 57.33 -5.75
C VAL A 116 -16.37 58.45 -4.73
N GLU A 117 -15.80 58.30 -3.53
CA GLU A 117 -15.87 59.31 -2.48
C GLU A 117 -14.94 60.50 -2.71
N THR A 118 -13.94 60.37 -3.60
CA THR A 118 -13.08 61.50 -3.98
C THR A 118 -13.80 62.53 -4.85
N ASP A 119 -13.30 63.77 -4.80
CA ASP A 119 -13.81 64.90 -5.58
C ASP A 119 -13.72 64.69 -7.11
N TYR A 120 -12.88 63.74 -7.56
CA TYR A 120 -12.74 63.37 -8.98
C TYR A 120 -14.05 62.82 -9.57
N PHE A 121 -14.76 61.96 -8.84
CA PHE A 121 -16.01 61.37 -9.35
C PHE A 121 -17.15 62.39 -9.35
N ARG A 122 -17.20 63.24 -8.32
CA ARG A 122 -18.17 64.35 -8.21
C ARG A 122 -18.00 65.34 -9.36
N THR A 123 -16.77 65.76 -9.63
CA THR A 123 -16.47 66.67 -10.75
C THR A 123 -16.73 66.04 -12.12
N LEU A 124 -16.48 64.74 -12.29
CA LEU A 124 -16.84 64.02 -13.53
C LEU A 124 -18.36 63.97 -13.75
N GLN A 125 -19.14 63.71 -12.69
CA GLN A 125 -20.60 63.74 -12.74
C GLN A 125 -21.15 65.14 -13.10
N GLU A 126 -20.58 66.19 -12.51
CA GLU A 126 -20.94 67.58 -12.82
C GLU A 126 -20.65 67.93 -14.27
N ARG A 127 -19.47 67.59 -14.79
CA ARG A 127 -19.12 67.76 -16.21
C ARG A 127 -20.08 67.01 -17.13
N ALA A 128 -20.44 65.77 -16.82
CA ALA A 128 -21.38 64.99 -17.61
C ALA A 128 -22.81 65.56 -17.57
N ARG A 129 -23.23 66.16 -16.45
CA ARG A 129 -24.52 66.88 -16.34
C ARG A 129 -24.51 68.14 -17.20
N GLN A 130 -23.44 68.95 -17.14
CA GLN A 130 -23.30 70.15 -17.97
C GLN A 130 -23.28 69.81 -19.46
N MET A 131 -22.62 68.73 -19.87
CA MET A 131 -22.63 68.26 -21.26
C MET A 131 -24.04 67.85 -21.73
N ARG A 132 -24.82 67.15 -20.88
CA ARG A 132 -26.21 66.79 -21.20
C ARG A 132 -27.13 68.01 -21.31
N GLN A 133 -26.96 69.01 -20.46
CA GLN A 133 -27.72 70.25 -20.55
C GLN A 133 -27.38 71.07 -21.81
N ARG A 134 -26.15 70.94 -22.33
CA ARG A 134 -25.72 71.61 -23.57
C ARG A 134 -26.14 70.91 -24.85
N HIS A 135 -26.45 69.61 -24.81
CA HIS A 135 -26.87 68.81 -25.98
C HIS A 135 -28.37 68.43 -25.94
N GLY A 136 -29.12 68.92 -24.96
CA GLY A 136 -30.57 68.68 -24.81
C GLY A 136 -31.46 69.89 -25.12
N SER A 137 -30.94 70.88 -25.85
CA SER A 137 -31.69 72.05 -26.37
C SER A 137 -31.77 72.00 -27.89
#